data_AF-A0A928WAN3-F1
#
_entry.id   AF-A0A928WAN3-F1
#
_cell.length_a   1.000
_cell.length_b   1.000
_cell.length_c   1.000
_cell.angle_alpha   90.00
_cell.angle_beta   90.00
_cell.angle_gamma   90.00
#
_symmetry.space_group_name_H-M   'P 1'
#
loop_
_entity.id
_entity.type
_entity.pdbx_description
1 polymer ?
#
loop_
_entity_poly.entity_id
_entity_poly.type
_entity_poly.pdbx_seq_one_letter_code
_entity_poly.pdbx_strand_id
1 'polypeptide(L)'
;MSSELYNFSHLEALRKVKEARRITGKDLSRETGITEANISGFFNGKVNTKVSTLDRLVEAMEKISPGARRDYAQELAGIVSIDEGGDSLLEQQINDLPKESKKQLIMAIVESLAAESKSEIRLAS
;
A
#
# COMPACT_ATOMS: atom_id res chain seq x y z
N MET A 1 23.75 -10.17 6.42
CA MET A 1 23.25 -9.86 5.06
C MET A 1 22.17 -8.76 5.04
N SER A 2 22.18 -7.73 5.90
CA SER A 2 20.87 -7.25 6.40
C SER A 2 20.36 -5.84 6.04
N SER A 3 21.20 -4.85 5.68
CA SER A 3 20.72 -3.46 5.54
C SER A 3 20.54 -3.00 4.08
N GLU A 4 21.50 -3.35 3.22
CA GLU A 4 21.51 -2.89 1.82
C GLU A 4 20.41 -3.56 0.97
N LEU A 5 20.13 -4.85 1.21
CA LEU A 5 19.02 -5.58 0.58
C LEU A 5 17.64 -5.02 0.98
N TYR A 6 17.50 -4.53 2.22
CA TYR A 6 16.25 -3.96 2.72
C TYR A 6 15.98 -2.61 2.04
N ASN A 7 16.98 -1.73 1.99
CA ASN A 7 16.87 -0.43 1.32
C ASN A 7 16.55 -0.58 -0.18
N PHE A 8 17.08 -1.60 -0.84
CA PHE A 8 16.78 -1.90 -2.23
C PHE A 8 15.30 -2.24 -2.44
N SER A 9 14.71 -3.08 -1.57
CA SER A 9 13.28 -3.45 -1.64
C SER A 9 12.34 -2.25 -1.47
N HIS A 10 12.65 -1.35 -0.54
CA HIS A 10 11.85 -0.14 -0.31
C HIS A 10 11.87 0.83 -1.50
N LEU A 11 13.03 1.04 -2.13
CA LEU A 11 13.15 1.92 -3.28
C LEU A 11 12.40 1.38 -4.49
N GLU A 12 12.51 0.08 -4.73
CA GLU A 12 11.82 -0.60 -5.82
C GLU A 12 10.30 -0.54 -5.67
N ALA A 13 9.77 -0.86 -4.48
CA ALA A 13 8.34 -0.76 -4.18
C ALA A 13 7.82 0.68 -4.37
N LEU A 14 8.55 1.67 -3.85
CA LEU A 14 8.17 3.07 -3.99
C LEU A 14 8.17 3.53 -5.46
N ARG A 15 9.14 3.05 -6.26
CA ARG A 15 9.23 3.36 -7.69
C ARG A 15 8.03 2.82 -8.46
N LYS A 16 7.65 1.55 -8.21
CA LYS A 16 6.49 0.93 -8.86
C LYS A 16 5.21 1.70 -8.59
N VAL A 17 4.94 2.06 -7.33
CA VAL A 17 3.74 2.84 -6.97
C VAL A 17 3.75 4.21 -7.64
N LYS A 18 4.91 4.88 -7.65
CA LYS A 18 5.08 6.17 -8.33
C LYS A 18 4.68 6.09 -9.80
N GLU A 19 5.15 5.05 -10.49
CA GLU A 19 4.90 4.82 -11.92
C GLU A 19 3.45 4.45 -12.18
N ALA A 20 2.91 3.48 -11.43
CA ALA A 20 1.52 3.03 -11.55
C ALA A 20 0.51 4.16 -11.35
N ARG A 21 0.77 5.06 -10.40
CA ARG A 21 -0.09 6.21 -10.08
C ARG A 21 0.25 7.48 -10.86
N ARG A 22 1.19 7.41 -11.81
CA ARG A 22 1.65 8.55 -12.64
C ARG A 22 2.11 9.76 -11.83
N ILE A 23 2.69 9.54 -10.65
CA ILE A 23 3.22 10.60 -9.79
C ILE A 23 4.57 11.07 -10.34
N THR A 24 4.72 12.37 -10.59
CA THR A 24 5.96 12.91 -11.16
C THR A 24 6.97 13.34 -10.09
N GLY A 25 8.24 13.48 -10.48
CA GLY A 25 9.26 14.06 -9.58
C GLY A 25 8.92 15.50 -9.17
N LYS A 26 8.31 16.26 -10.08
CA LYS A 26 7.81 17.61 -9.83
C LYS A 26 6.69 17.66 -8.78
N ASP A 27 5.76 16.70 -8.81
CA ASP A 27 4.70 16.62 -7.80
C ASP A 27 5.27 16.32 -6.42
N LEU A 28 6.19 15.35 -6.34
CA LEU A 28 6.87 15.03 -5.09
C LEU A 28 7.71 16.21 -4.57
N SER A 29 8.37 16.94 -5.47
CA SER A 29 9.14 18.13 -5.12
C SER A 29 8.27 19.21 -4.49
N ARG A 30 7.11 19.48 -5.10
CA ARG A 30 6.13 20.44 -4.58
C ARG A 30 5.63 20.05 -3.19
N GLU A 31 5.28 18.78 -2.97
CA GLU A 31 4.70 18.35 -1.69
C GLU A 31 5.73 18.13 -0.57
N THR A 32 6.95 17.72 -0.90
CA THR A 32 7.98 17.42 0.11
C THR A 32 8.93 18.59 0.39
N GLY A 33 9.04 19.54 -0.54
CA GLY A 33 10.08 20.58 -0.57
C GLY A 33 11.48 20.06 -0.94
N ILE A 34 11.61 18.80 -1.37
CA ILE A 34 12.88 18.20 -1.82
C ILE A 34 13.06 18.52 -3.30
N THR A 35 14.28 18.89 -3.73
CA THR A 35 14.52 19.20 -5.15
C THR A 35 14.32 17.96 -6.04
N GLU A 36 13.84 18.16 -7.27
CA GLU A 36 13.66 17.07 -8.24
C GLU A 36 14.96 16.29 -8.50
N ALA A 37 16.10 16.98 -8.49
CA ALA A 37 17.42 16.36 -8.61
C ALA A 37 17.71 15.38 -7.45
N ASN A 38 17.37 15.76 -6.21
CA ASN A 38 17.55 14.90 -5.04
C ASN A 38 16.55 13.73 -5.03
N ILE A 39 15.32 13.94 -5.49
CA ILE A 39 14.32 12.86 -5.65
C ILE A 39 14.78 11.87 -6.72
N SER A 40 15.26 12.36 -7.85
CA SER A 40 15.84 11.51 -8.89
C SER A 40 17.09 10.75 -8.39
N GLY A 41 17.97 11.42 -7.65
CA GLY A 41 19.13 10.79 -7.01
C GLY A 41 18.73 9.70 -6.01
N PHE A 42 17.65 9.91 -5.25
CA PHE A 42 17.07 8.94 -4.33
C PHE A 42 16.58 7.69 -5.05
N PHE A 43 15.73 7.82 -6.07
CA PHE A 43 15.19 6.67 -6.81
C PHE A 43 16.25 5.90 -7.61
N ASN A 44 17.37 6.55 -7.95
CA ASN A 44 18.49 5.93 -8.65
C ASN A 44 19.55 5.34 -7.69
N GLY A 45 19.30 5.32 -6.37
CA GLY A 45 20.26 4.81 -5.37
C GLY A 45 21.55 5.61 -5.25
N LYS A 46 21.58 6.85 -5.78
CA LYS A 46 22.77 7.72 -5.79
C LYS A 46 22.90 8.60 -4.54
N VAL A 47 21.85 8.64 -3.71
CA VAL A 47 21.80 9.42 -2.47
C VAL A 47 21.57 8.47 -1.30
N ASN A 48 22.41 8.57 -0.27
CA ASN A 48 22.30 7.73 0.92
C ASN A 48 20.93 7.93 1.59
N THR A 49 20.14 6.87 1.61
CA THR A 49 18.72 6.87 1.94
C THR A 49 18.54 7.04 3.44
N LYS A 50 18.17 8.24 3.90
CA LYS A 50 17.67 8.39 5.27
C LYS A 50 16.24 7.87 5.30
N VAL A 51 15.90 7.06 6.32
CA VAL A 51 14.52 6.58 6.57
C VAL A 51 13.52 7.75 6.56
N SER A 52 13.93 8.90 7.12
CA SER A 52 13.13 10.13 7.10
C SER A 52 12.76 10.65 5.70
N THR A 53 13.59 10.39 4.68
CA THR A 53 13.30 10.79 3.29
C THR A 53 12.29 9.85 2.65
N LEU A 54 12.40 8.55 2.94
CA LEU A 54 11.44 7.54 2.50
C LEU A 54 10.03 7.87 3.02
N ASP A 55 9.90 8.11 4.32
CA ASP A 55 8.61 8.43 4.95
C ASP A 55 7.97 9.68 4.35
N ARG A 56 8.75 10.74 4.15
CA ARG A 56 8.28 11.98 3.51
C ARG A 56 7.78 11.76 2.09
N LEU A 57 8.44 10.89 1.32
CA LEU A 57 8.02 10.56 -0.04
C LEU A 57 6.74 9.72 -0.05
N VAL A 58 6.62 8.74 0.85
CA VAL A 58 5.38 7.95 1.02
C VAL A 58 4.20 8.84 1.42
N GLU A 59 4.41 9.77 2.35
CA GLU A 59 3.40 10.76 2.76
C GLU A 59 3.00 11.68 1.62
N ALA A 60 3.96 12.18 0.85
CA ALA A 60 3.66 13.01 -0.31
C ALA A 60 2.86 12.23 -1.37
N MET A 61 3.22 10.98 -1.64
CA MET A 61 2.47 10.13 -2.57
C MET A 61 1.02 9.95 -2.13
N GLU A 62 0.78 9.70 -0.84
CA GLU A 62 -0.57 9.56 -0.29
C GLU A 62 -1.39 10.85 -0.44
N LYS A 63 -0.77 12.01 -0.22
CA LYS A 63 -1.44 13.32 -0.41
C LYS A 63 -1.78 13.59 -1.88
N ILE A 64 -0.88 13.22 -2.79
CA ILE A 64 -1.05 13.41 -4.24
C ILE A 64 -2.11 12.43 -4.80
N SER A 65 -2.09 11.19 -4.34
CA SER A 65 -2.92 10.10 -4.83
C SER A 65 -3.31 9.18 -3.67
N PRO A 66 -4.48 9.40 -3.04
CA PRO A 66 -4.94 8.60 -1.91
C PRO A 66 -4.93 7.10 -2.18
N GLY A 67 -4.41 6.33 -1.23
CA GLY A 67 -4.16 4.89 -1.37
C GLY A 67 -2.74 4.53 -1.82
N ALA A 68 -1.90 5.49 -2.19
CA ALA A 68 -0.50 5.21 -2.57
C ALA A 68 0.30 4.57 -1.42
N ARG A 69 0.03 4.93 -0.17
CA ARG A 69 0.67 4.30 1.00
C ARG A 69 0.28 2.82 1.12
N ARG A 70 -0.98 2.50 0.86
CA ARG A 70 -1.49 1.13 0.90
C ARG A 70 -0.81 0.30 -0.18
N ASP A 71 -0.78 0.79 -1.42
CA ASP A 71 -0.17 0.09 -2.54
C ASP A 71 1.34 -0.10 -2.30
N TYR A 72 2.01 0.89 -1.68
CA TYR A 72 3.40 0.77 -1.27
C TYR A 72 3.62 -0.35 -0.24
N ALA A 73 2.77 -0.44 0.78
CA ALA A 73 2.83 -1.51 1.76
C ALA A 73 2.56 -2.89 1.12
N GLN A 74 1.66 -2.96 0.13
CA GLN A 74 1.40 -4.19 -0.62
C GLN A 74 2.61 -4.64 -1.44
N GLU A 75 3.24 -3.72 -2.18
CA GLU A 75 4.47 -4.01 -2.93
C GLU A 75 5.60 -4.49 -2.02
N LEU A 76 5.76 -3.89 -0.83
CA LEU A 76 6.74 -4.33 0.17
C LEU A 76 6.44 -5.71 0.75
N ALA A 77 5.17 -6.00 1.00
CA ALA A 77 4.73 -7.29 1.52
C ALA A 77 4.82 -8.40 0.47
N GLY A 78 5.21 -8.08 -0.77
CA GLY A 78 5.16 -9.03 -1.90
C GLY A 78 3.74 -9.43 -2.26
N ILE A 79 2.75 -8.65 -1.83
CA ILE A 79 1.35 -8.81 -2.23
C ILE A 79 1.26 -8.17 -3.61
N VAL A 80 1.49 -8.99 -4.64
CA VAL A 80 1.29 -8.61 -6.04
C VAL A 80 -0.09 -8.02 -6.18
N SER A 81 -0.16 -6.77 -6.66
CA SER A 81 -1.41 -6.12 -7.03
C SER A 81 -2.22 -7.08 -7.91
N ILE A 82 -3.42 -7.38 -7.43
CA ILE A 82 -4.48 -8.09 -8.14
C ILE A 82 -4.80 -7.25 -9.39
N ASP A 83 -4.14 -7.55 -10.50
CA ASP A 83 -4.62 -7.21 -11.85
C ASP A 83 -5.98 -7.90 -12.07
N GLU A 84 -6.81 -7.43 -13.01
CA GLU A 84 -8.21 -7.82 -13.26
C GLU A 84 -8.45 -9.34 -13.46
N GLY A 85 -8.29 -10.10 -12.37
CA GLY A 85 -8.22 -11.55 -12.31
C GLY A 85 -7.85 -12.09 -10.91
N GLY A 86 -7.56 -11.23 -9.93
CA GLY A 86 -7.31 -11.66 -8.54
C GLY A 86 -8.55 -11.94 -7.70
N ASP A 87 -9.71 -12.09 -8.35
CA ASP A 87 -10.70 -13.06 -7.86
C ASP A 87 -10.01 -14.43 -7.66
N SER A 88 -9.12 -14.84 -8.56
CA SER A 88 -8.54 -16.19 -8.58
C SER A 88 -7.84 -16.63 -7.28
N LEU A 89 -6.98 -15.81 -6.65
CA LEU A 89 -6.22 -16.28 -5.47
C LEU A 89 -7.05 -16.27 -4.18
N LEU A 90 -7.82 -15.20 -3.94
CA LEU A 90 -8.69 -15.12 -2.76
C LEU A 90 -9.84 -16.10 -2.90
N GLU A 91 -10.45 -16.22 -4.08
CA GLU A 91 -11.45 -17.25 -4.35
C GLU A 91 -10.85 -18.64 -4.22
N GLN A 92 -9.63 -18.89 -4.69
CA GLN A 92 -8.98 -20.19 -4.53
C GLN A 92 -8.74 -20.50 -3.04
N GLN A 93 -8.23 -19.56 -2.25
CA GLN A 93 -8.07 -19.75 -0.81
C GLN A 93 -9.42 -20.00 -0.12
N ILE A 94 -10.45 -19.24 -0.47
CA ILE A 94 -11.82 -19.45 0.02
C ILE A 94 -12.36 -20.80 -0.46
N ASN A 95 -12.01 -21.25 -1.67
CA ASN A 95 -12.45 -22.50 -2.26
C ASN A 95 -11.81 -23.72 -1.61
N ASP A 96 -10.53 -23.61 -1.25
CA ASP A 96 -9.73 -24.63 -0.59
C ASP A 96 -10.09 -24.80 0.91
N LEU A 97 -10.80 -23.84 1.51
CA LEU A 97 -11.28 -23.96 2.89
C LEU A 97 -12.30 -25.11 3.05
N PRO A 98 -12.25 -25.85 4.16
CA PRO A 98 -13.30 -26.78 4.53
C PRO A 98 -14.66 -26.08 4.63
N LYS A 99 -15.74 -26.79 4.28
CA LYS A 99 -17.12 -26.26 4.27
C LYS A 99 -17.50 -25.58 5.60
N GLU A 100 -17.05 -26.13 6.72
CA GLU A 100 -17.36 -25.59 8.04
C GLU A 100 -16.64 -24.27 8.32
N SER A 101 -15.38 -24.15 7.91
CA SER A 101 -14.61 -22.90 8.01
C SER A 101 -15.23 -21.78 7.17
N LYS A 102 -15.74 -22.10 5.97
CA LYS A 102 -16.45 -21.10 5.14
C LYS A 102 -17.71 -20.58 5.82
N LYS A 103 -18.49 -21.46 6.46
CA LYS A 103 -19.70 -21.04 7.19
C LYS A 103 -19.37 -20.13 8.36
N GLN A 104 -18.35 -20.47 9.14
CA GLN A 104 -17.90 -19.66 10.26
C GLN A 104 -17.43 -18.28 9.80
N LEU A 105 -16.69 -18.23 8.69
CA LEU A 105 -16.24 -16.98 8.09
C LEU A 105 -17.42 -16.10 7.67
N ILE A 106 -18.42 -16.68 6.98
CA ILE A 106 -19.65 -15.96 6.60
C ILE A 106 -20.36 -15.40 7.84
N MET A 107 -20.49 -16.20 8.89
CA MET A 107 -21.16 -15.76 10.12
C MET A 107 -20.41 -14.59 10.77
N ALA A 108 -19.10 -14.70 10.91
CA ALA A 108 -18.27 -13.65 11.51
C ALA A 108 -18.34 -12.33 10.73
N ILE A 109 -18.37 -12.40 9.39
CA ILE A 109 -18.53 -11.22 8.54
C ILE A 109 -19.91 -10.58 8.73
N VAL A 110 -20.98 -11.38 8.72
CA VAL A 110 -22.36 -10.90 8.94
C VAL A 110 -22.48 -10.21 10.31
N GLU A 111 -21.88 -10.80 11.35
CA GLU A 111 -21.88 -10.24 12.70
C GLU A 111 -21.12 -8.92 12.79
N SER A 112 -19.94 -8.82 12.15
CA SER A 112 -19.16 -7.59 12.09
C SER A 112 -19.96 -6.46 11.43
N LEU A 113 -20.54 -6.73 10.25
CA LEU A 113 -21.32 -5.74 9.51
C LEU A 113 -22.58 -5.31 10.27
N ALA A 114 -23.24 -6.24 10.95
CA ALA A 114 -24.40 -5.92 11.80
C ALA A 114 -24.02 -5.07 13.03
N ALA A 115 -22.82 -5.25 13.58
CA ALA A 115 -22.31 -4.44 14.67
C ALA A 115 -21.99 -3.01 14.22
N GLU A 116 -21.38 -2.85 13.04
CA GLU A 116 -21.04 -1.56 12.45
C GLU A 116 -22.29 -0.70 12.18
N SER A 117 -23.35 -1.30 11.62
CA SER A 117 -24.63 -0.60 11.40
C SER A 117 -25.31 -0.13 12.70
N LYS A 118 -25.16 -0.90 13.81
CA LYS A 118 -25.70 -0.49 15.12
C LYS A 118 -24.95 0.67 15.75
N SER A 119 -23.65 0.81 15.49
CA SER A 119 -22.86 1.96 15.94
C SER A 119 -23.22 3.25 15.19
N GLU A 120 -23.51 3.18 13.90
CA GLU A 120 -23.89 4.36 13.09
C GLU A 120 -25.25 4.93 13.52
N ILE A 121 -26.22 4.07 13.86
CA ILE A 121 -27.55 4.50 14.34
C ILE A 121 -27.44 5.22 15.71
N ARG A 122 -26.51 4.78 16.57
CA ARG A 122 -26.29 5.40 17.90
C ARG A 122 -25.56 6.74 17.86
N LEU A 123 -24.85 7.05 16.78
CA LEU A 123 -24.18 8.34 16.60
C LEU A 123 -25.09 9.38 15.92
N ALA A 124 -26.20 8.94 15.32
CA ALA A 124 -27.20 9.79 14.67
C ALA A 124 -28.47 10.05 15.52
N SER A 125 -28.52 9.52 16.75
CA SER A 125 -29.61 9.69 17.73
C SER A 125 -29.16 10.61 18.87
#